data_AF-A0A431HIZ4-F1
#
_entry.id   AF-A0A431HIZ4-F1
#
_cell.length_a   1.000
_cell.length_b   1.000
_cell.length_c   1.000
_cell.angle_alpha   90.00
_cell.angle_beta   90.00
_cell.angle_gamma   90.00
#
_symmetry.space_group_name_H-M   'P 1'
#
loop_
_entity.id
_entity.type
_entity.pdbx_description
1 polymer ?
#
loop_
_entity_poly.entity_id
_entity_poly.type
_entity_poly.pdbx_seq_one_letter_code
_entity_poly.pdbx_strand_id
1 'polypeptide(L)' 'MKKRQTILNEELDNKILALYGLGTSYADISSHLLDIYGVEVSSATINSVTDKLIPLLTEWRNRPLEFLYNANSG' A
#
# COMPACT_ATOMS: atom_id res chain seq x y z
N MET A 1 23.48 5.55 14.72
CA MET A 1 22.42 6.54 14.94
C MET A 1 21.22 6.18 14.05
N LYS A 2 19.97 6.29 14.56
CA LYS A 2 18.66 5.99 13.89
C LYS A 2 18.19 4.52 13.79
N LYS A 3 18.01 3.82 14.92
CA LYS A 3 17.15 2.61 14.95
C LYS A 3 15.66 2.92 15.19
N ARG A 4 15.34 4.09 15.77
CA ARG A 4 13.96 4.46 16.15
C ARG A 4 13.19 5.22 15.06
N GLN A 5 13.89 5.96 14.19
CA GLN A 5 13.23 6.75 13.15
C GLN A 5 12.67 5.87 12.01
N THR A 6 13.33 4.75 11.71
CA THR A 6 12.91 3.84 10.65
C THR A 6 11.65 3.05 11.02
N ILE A 7 11.50 2.66 12.28
CA ILE A 7 10.36 1.86 12.76
C ILE A 7 9.05 2.67 12.72
N LEU A 8 9.11 3.96 13.09
CA LEU A 8 7.94 4.85 13.04
C LEU A 8 7.42 5.06 11.61
N ASN A 9 8.31 5.09 10.61
CA ASN A 9 7.92 5.21 9.21
C ASN A 9 7.25 3.94 8.67
N GLU A 10 7.74 2.75 9.04
CA GLU A 10 7.15 1.50 8.57
C GLU A 10 5.75 1.27 9.16
N GLU A 11 5.53 1.63 10.43
CA GLU A 11 4.21 1.55 11.03
C GLU A 11 3.22 2.46 10.33
N LEU A 12 3.60 3.72 10.07
CA LEU A 12 2.78 4.70 9.37
C LEU A 12 2.47 4.26 7.94
N ASP A 13 3.46 3.74 7.21
CA ASP A 13 3.28 3.21 5.85
C ASP A 13 2.23 2.10 5.83
N ASN A 14 2.29 1.15 6.78
CA ASN A 14 1.31 0.08 6.88
C ASN A 14 -0.11 0.61 7.15
N LYS A 15 -0.26 1.69 7.92
CA LYS A 15 -1.57 2.30 8.19
C LYS A 15 -2.11 3.03 6.96
N ILE A 16 -1.25 3.74 6.24
CA ILE A 16 -1.59 4.33 4.94
C ILE A 16 -2.11 3.25 3.99
N LEU A 17 -1.40 2.13 3.85
CA LEU A 17 -1.78 1.02 2.98
C LEU A 17 -3.11 0.37 3.42
N ALA A 18 -3.33 0.20 4.73
CA ALA A 18 -4.58 -0.34 5.25
C ALA A 18 -5.78 0.56 4.91
N LEU A 19 -5.66 1.86 5.14
CA LEU A 19 -6.73 2.83 4.83
C LEU A 19 -6.97 2.95 3.33
N TYR A 20 -5.91 2.92 2.52
CA TYR A 20 -6.03 2.87 1.06
C TYR A 20 -6.76 1.61 0.60
N GLY A 21 -6.47 0.46 1.19
CA GLY A 21 -7.16 -0.80 0.92
C GLY A 21 -8.64 -0.80 1.28
N LEU A 22 -9.07 0.08 2.20
CA LEU A 22 -10.48 0.29 2.56
C LEU A 22 -11.22 1.25 1.61
N GLY A 23 -10.54 1.80 0.59
CA GLY A 23 -11.13 2.75 -0.37
C GLY A 23 -11.19 4.19 0.13
N THR A 24 -10.44 4.52 1.19
CA THR A 24 -10.37 5.88 1.74
C THR A 24 -9.61 6.81 0.80
N SER A 25 -10.09 8.03 0.58
CA SER A 25 -9.42 9.01 -0.28
C SER A 25 -8.09 9.49 0.32
N TYR A 26 -7.16 9.99 -0.49
CA TYR A 26 -5.87 10.49 0.03
C TYR A 26 -6.03 11.68 0.98
N ALA A 27 -7.05 12.52 0.80
CA ALA A 27 -7.34 13.62 1.70
C ALA A 27 -7.84 13.10 3.06
N ASP A 28 -8.74 12.11 3.03
CA ASP A 28 -9.28 11.51 4.25
C ASP A 28 -8.22 10.71 5.02
N ILE A 29 -7.33 10.00 4.31
CA ILE A 29 -6.17 9.32 4.92
C ILE A 29 -5.28 10.33 5.64
N SER A 30 -4.96 11.45 4.99
CA SER A 30 -4.14 12.50 5.60
C SER A 30 -4.80 13.07 6.86
N SER A 31 -6.09 13.41 6.78
CA SER A 31 -6.86 13.90 7.92
C SER A 31 -6.92 12.89 9.07
N HIS A 32 -7.07 11.60 8.76
CA HIS A 32 -7.14 10.54 9.76
C HIS A 32 -5.80 10.34 10.48
N LEU A 33 -4.68 10.43 9.76
CA LEU A 33 -3.35 10.34 10.35
C LEU A 33 -3.03 11.55 11.23
N LEU A 34 -3.52 12.72 10.84
CA LEU A 34 -3.42 13.93 11.67
C LEU A 34 -4.25 13.79 12.95
N ASP A 35 -5.50 13.32 12.85
CA ASP A 35 -6.42 13.19 13.99
C ASP A 35 -5.96 12.15 15.02
N ILE A 36 -5.56 10.95 14.57
CA ILE A 36 -5.20 9.84 15.46
C ILE A 36 -3.75 9.94 15.93
N TYR A 37 -2.84 10.30 15.03
CA TYR A 37 -1.40 10.21 15.29
C TYR A 37 -0.72 11.58 15.43
N GLY A 38 -1.43 12.68 15.15
CA GLY A 38 -0.84 14.03 15.17
C GLY A 38 0.19 14.26 14.06
N VAL A 39 0.17 13.44 13.01
CA VAL A 39 1.15 13.49 11.92
C VAL A 39 0.49 14.03 10.66
N GLU A 40 1.01 15.16 10.17
CA GLU A 40 0.63 15.69 8.87
C GLU A 40 1.35 14.91 7.76
N VAL A 41 0.59 14.23 6.91
CA VAL A 41 1.11 13.45 5.78
C VAL A 41 0.56 14.01 4.48
N SER A 42 1.46 14.41 3.56
CA SER A 42 1.05 14.92 2.25
C SER A 42 0.49 13.83 1.34
N SER A 43 -0.38 14.19 0.41
CA SER A 43 -0.86 13.25 -0.63
C SER A 43 0.28 12.69 -1.49
N ALA A 44 1.37 13.44 -1.69
CA ALA A 44 2.56 12.96 -2.40
C ALA A 44 3.28 11.84 -1.61
N THR A 45 3.32 11.96 -0.29
CA THR A 45 3.83 10.90 0.60
C THR A 45 2.94 9.67 0.52
N ILE A 46 1.62 9.83 0.64
CA ILE A 46 0.65 8.74 0.51
C ILE A 46 0.83 8.02 -0.83
N ASN A 47 0.91 8.77 -1.94
CA ASN A 47 1.16 8.22 -3.27
C ASN A 47 2.46 7.41 -3.33
N SER A 48 3.54 7.94 -2.75
CA SER A 48 4.84 7.27 -2.71
C SER A 48 4.80 5.97 -1.89
N VAL A 49 3.95 5.89 -0.86
CA VAL A 49 3.73 4.65 -0.09
C VAL A 49 2.91 3.66 -0.91
N THR A 50 1.82 4.09 -1.55
CA THR A 50 0.97 3.20 -2.36
C THR A 50 1.69 2.69 -3.60
N ASP A 51 2.61 3.46 -4.18
CA ASP A 51 3.42 3.06 -5.33
C ASP A 51 4.32 1.85 -5.03
N LYS A 52 4.64 1.60 -3.75
CA LYS A 52 5.37 0.38 -3.34
C LYS A 52 4.59 -0.91 -3.65
N LEU A 53 3.27 -0.82 -3.83
CA LEU A 53 2.43 -1.97 -4.21
C LEU A 53 2.56 -2.32 -5.70
N ILE A 54 2.92 -1.37 -6.56
CA ILE A 54 3.01 -1.59 -8.02
C ILE A 54 3.86 -2.81 -8.40
N PRO A 55 5.10 -2.99 -7.88
CA PRO A 55 5.89 -4.19 -8.19
C PRO A 55 5.23 -5.48 -7.68
N LEU A 56 4.62 -5.46 -6.49
CA LEU A 56 3.92 -6.62 -5.92
C LEU A 56 2.68 -7.01 -6.77
N LEU A 57 1.91 -6.02 -7.20
CA LEU A 57 0.75 -6.22 -8.08
C LEU A 57 1.17 -6.72 -9.45
N THR A 58 2.30 -6.21 -9.97
CA THR A 58 2.88 -6.66 -11.24
C THR A 58 3.32 -8.11 -11.15
N GLU A 59 4.00 -8.49 -10.06
CA GLU A 59 4.35 -9.89 -9.80
C GLU A 59 3.10 -10.77 -9.71
N TRP A 60 2.10 -10.36 -8.90
CA TRP A 60 0.85 -11.09 -8.73
C TRP A 60 0.12 -11.31 -10.06
N ARG A 61 0.09 -10.27 -10.92
CA ARG A 61 -0.50 -10.33 -12.26
C ARG A 61 0.28 -11.23 -13.23
N ASN A 62 1.60 -11.27 -13.11
CA ASN A 62 2.47 -12.07 -13.98
C ASN A 62 2.58 -13.54 -13.55
N ARG A 63 1.92 -13.95 -12.46
CA ARG A 63 1.85 -15.37 -12.09
C ARG A 63 1.13 -16.12 -13.21
N PRO A 64 1.80 -17.07 -13.90
CA PRO A 64 1.17 -17.82 -14.96
C PRO A 64 -0.08 -18.51 -14.39
N LEU A 65 -1.20 -18.40 -15.09
CA LEU A 65 -2.37 -19.25 -14.82
C LEU A 65 -1.90 -20.70 -15.03
N GLU A 66 -1.54 -21.40 -13.96
CA GLU A 66 -1.23 -22.82 -14.04
C GLU A 66 -2.47 -23.59 -14.55
N PHE A 67 -2.38 -23.99 -15.81
CA PHE A 67 -2.76 -25.32 -16.32
C PHE A 67 -4.23 -25.77 -16.22
N LEU A 68 -5.23 -24.89 -16.09
CA LEU A 68 -6.65 -25.31 -16.17
C LEU A 68 -7.37 -24.94 -17.47
N TYR A 69 -6.68 -24.41 -18.49
CA TYR A 69 -7.29 -24.08 -19.78
C TYR A 69 -6.85 -24.96 -20.97
N ASN A 70 -5.80 -25.78 -20.82
CA ASN A 70 -5.25 -26.57 -21.94
C ASN A 70 -5.67 -28.06 -21.94
N ALA A 71 -6.59 -28.49 -21.07
CA ALA A 71 -7.02 -29.89 -20.97
C ALA A 71 -8.46 -30.15 -21.47
N ASN A 72 -9.12 -29.17 -22.12
CA ASN A 72 -10.48 -29.33 -22.63
C ASN A 72 -10.69 -28.87 -24.09
N SER A 73 -9.61 -28.63 -24.85
CA SER A 73 -9.73 -28.56 -26.31
C SER A 73 -9.59 -29.98 -26.87
N GLY A 74 -10.72 -30.68 -26.94
CA GLY A 74 -10.86 -31.93 -27.69
C GLY A 74 -10.82 -31.73 -29.20
#